data_AF-A0AAV0WZX8-F1
#
_entry.id   AF-A0AAV0WZX8-F1
#
_cell.length_a   1.000
_cell.length_b   1.000
_cell.length_c   1.000
_cell.angle_alpha   90.00
_cell.angle_beta   90.00
_cell.angle_gamma   90.00
#
_symmetry.space_group_name_H-M   'P 1'
#
loop_
_entity.id
_entity.type
_entity.pdbx_description
1 polymer ?
#
loop_
_entity_poly.entity_id
_entity_poly.type
_entity_poly.pdbx_seq_one_letter_code
_entity_poly.pdbx_strand_id
1 'polypeptide(L)'
;MKNWRIYNENVKQELEITQEALTKFQTSHKVTTKSGIEQEESLLYETAALESSLNTTIIELENDTKSLRQELERVRMERDQAIQENNDLSRLSNESNHDSKQLHADLREVKSRETRQIAHLKSSQVEFEGAKHEIRRLQENVELLYLQVDELAKLNKIAEKQMEEALQSLQGEREAKYVLKKELDQRINNESVYNLSNLAFSIRGMGGDQNVGSDDKDDLPVLRKLENYIGSTMELPECGKHDLFSEIHLNELKKLEKQLEQVENEKSLLTQNLKESQSASDKCKSDLENLASRIYKLGSHIRSLEHLGTQTSKVDSEHKTEDGKSNATLEYYQQWFGLASKEIDQLHGDLEELKRQLNSSEETLSLKDELIMLKNKLLDREQKTMELESNVRLLGELATDASASLDNAQNDLVVITDEFGSTSSPNVCVEWKIYNIKYYCRKNSKRTEENDPRLDVLRTRLKSDVFIKELESLTEASFVAKSLRNILDQIKLLKESVNTSIDNAKAVLYTIQTHFLVRKVFLRYNMMKSKRTRFLAVV
;
A
#
# COMPACT_ATOMS: atom_id res chain seq x y z
N MET A 1 -1.22 -167.93 11.20
CA MET A 1 -0.91 -167.00 10.09
C MET A 1 -1.82 -165.75 10.02
N LYS A 2 -3.15 -165.84 10.19
CA LYS A 2 -4.05 -164.64 10.14
C LYS A 2 -3.79 -163.61 11.25
N ASN A 3 -3.62 -164.02 12.51
CA ASN A 3 -3.41 -163.10 13.63
C ASN A 3 -2.11 -162.30 13.55
N TRP A 4 -1.03 -162.89 13.05
CA TRP A 4 0.25 -162.19 12.85
C TRP A 4 0.15 -161.15 11.73
N ARG A 5 -0.63 -161.43 10.69
CA ARG A 5 -0.88 -160.49 9.59
C ARG A 5 -1.68 -159.28 10.05
N ILE A 6 -2.73 -159.49 10.85
CA ILE A 6 -3.54 -158.41 11.46
C ILE A 6 -2.70 -157.57 12.42
N TYR A 7 -1.87 -158.20 13.25
CA TYR A 7 -0.98 -157.48 14.17
C TYR A 7 0.06 -156.63 13.43
N ASN A 8 0.69 -157.18 12.38
CA ASN A 8 1.66 -156.44 11.57
C ASN A 8 0.99 -155.27 10.81
N GLU A 9 -0.22 -155.46 10.30
CA GLU A 9 -0.99 -154.40 9.66
C GLU A 9 -1.36 -153.29 10.66
N ASN A 10 -1.80 -153.65 11.87
CA ASN A 10 -2.11 -152.68 12.93
C ASN A 10 -0.87 -151.89 13.37
N VAL A 11 0.28 -152.55 13.57
CA VAL A 11 1.54 -151.86 13.94
C VAL A 11 2.01 -150.92 12.83
N LYS A 12 1.83 -151.32 11.56
CA LYS A 12 2.14 -150.46 10.42
C LYS A 12 1.20 -149.25 10.33
N GLN A 13 -0.08 -149.46 10.59
CA GLN A 13 -1.08 -148.39 10.64
C GLN A 13 -0.82 -147.44 11.82
N GLU A 14 -0.45 -147.93 13.00
CA GLU A 14 -0.07 -147.06 14.13
C GLU A 14 1.25 -146.31 13.87
N LEU A 15 2.22 -146.96 13.20
CA LEU A 15 3.45 -146.28 12.78
C LEU A 15 3.15 -145.16 11.78
N GLU A 16 2.22 -145.39 10.85
CA GLU A 16 1.79 -144.39 9.86
C GLU A 16 1.06 -143.22 10.54
N ILE A 17 0.13 -143.50 11.47
CA ILE A 17 -0.58 -142.49 12.26
C ILE A 17 0.39 -141.65 13.10
N THR A 18 1.38 -142.29 13.74
CA THR A 18 2.37 -141.57 14.57
C THR A 18 3.35 -140.75 13.73
N GLN A 19 3.76 -141.23 12.56
CA GLN A 19 4.55 -140.46 11.59
C GLN A 19 3.74 -139.27 11.02
N GLU A 20 2.46 -139.47 10.71
CA GLU A 20 1.58 -138.39 10.27
C GLU A 20 1.35 -137.36 11.38
N ALA A 21 1.17 -137.79 12.63
CA ALA A 21 1.05 -136.89 13.78
C ALA A 21 2.34 -136.10 14.03
N LEU A 22 3.51 -136.75 13.91
CA LEU A 22 4.81 -136.11 14.07
C LEU A 22 5.06 -135.07 12.96
N THR A 23 4.73 -135.39 11.71
CA THR A 23 4.88 -134.44 10.59
C THR A 23 3.92 -133.26 10.71
N LYS A 24 2.66 -133.50 11.11
CA LYS A 24 1.71 -132.44 11.46
C LYS A 24 2.18 -131.57 12.62
N PHE A 25 2.73 -132.17 13.68
CA PHE A 25 3.29 -131.42 14.81
C PHE A 25 4.49 -130.57 14.38
N GLN A 26 5.43 -131.15 13.63
CA GLN A 26 6.61 -130.43 13.15
C GLN A 26 6.25 -129.28 12.20
N THR A 27 5.27 -129.47 11.32
CA THR A 27 4.80 -128.41 10.41
C THR A 27 4.04 -127.32 11.15
N SER A 28 3.11 -127.68 12.06
CA SER A 28 2.40 -126.73 12.91
C SER A 28 3.35 -125.94 13.81
N HIS A 29 4.33 -126.60 14.43
CA HIS A 29 5.33 -125.94 15.26
C HIS A 29 6.18 -124.95 14.43
N LYS A 30 6.66 -125.37 13.25
CA LYS A 30 7.42 -124.49 12.33
C LYS A 30 6.62 -123.26 11.91
N VAL A 31 5.35 -123.44 11.56
CA VAL A 31 4.47 -122.32 11.16
C VAL A 31 4.21 -121.39 12.34
N THR A 32 3.97 -121.92 13.54
CA THR A 32 3.76 -121.12 14.75
C THR A 32 5.02 -120.33 15.12
N THR A 33 6.21 -120.95 15.10
CA THR A 33 7.47 -120.24 15.34
C THR A 33 7.73 -119.18 14.28
N LYS A 34 7.44 -119.47 13.01
CA LYS A 34 7.63 -118.51 11.93
C LYS A 34 6.68 -117.32 12.05
N SER A 35 5.41 -117.59 12.35
CA SER A 35 4.41 -116.54 12.61
C SER A 35 4.77 -115.70 13.83
N GLY A 36 5.35 -116.30 14.88
CA GLY A 36 5.84 -115.56 16.05
C GLY A 36 7.00 -114.63 15.71
N ILE A 37 7.97 -115.11 14.92
CA ILE A 37 9.10 -114.31 14.43
C ILE A 37 8.62 -113.18 13.52
N GLU A 38 7.74 -113.46 12.55
CA GLU A 38 7.17 -112.45 11.66
C GLU A 38 6.42 -111.35 12.42
N GLN A 39 5.70 -111.73 13.49
CA GLN A 39 5.01 -110.76 14.34
C GLN A 39 5.98 -109.91 15.17
N GLU A 40 7.03 -110.52 15.74
CA GLU A 40 8.09 -109.78 16.45
C GLU A 40 8.84 -108.83 15.52
N GLU A 41 9.21 -109.28 14.32
CA GLU A 41 9.81 -108.44 13.28
C GLU A 41 8.89 -107.27 12.91
N SER A 42 7.59 -107.51 12.73
CA SER A 42 6.62 -106.45 12.44
C SER A 42 6.55 -105.41 13.56
N LEU A 43 6.55 -105.83 14.83
CA LEU A 43 6.56 -104.92 15.98
C LEU A 43 7.86 -104.12 16.07
N LEU A 44 9.00 -104.74 15.75
CA LEU A 44 10.29 -104.05 15.69
C LEU A 44 10.32 -103.02 14.57
N TYR A 45 9.78 -103.34 13.38
CA TYR A 45 9.65 -102.38 12.28
C TYR A 45 8.73 -101.21 12.65
N GLU A 46 7.58 -101.48 13.27
CA GLU A 46 6.66 -100.44 13.72
C GLU A 46 7.31 -99.55 14.79
N THR A 47 8.01 -100.14 15.75
CA THR A 47 8.72 -99.41 16.81
C THR A 47 9.82 -98.53 16.23
N ALA A 48 10.63 -99.07 15.32
CA ALA A 48 11.69 -98.32 14.65
C ALA A 48 11.14 -97.19 13.77
N ALA A 49 10.02 -97.42 13.08
CA ALA A 49 9.35 -96.40 12.27
C ALA A 49 8.78 -95.26 13.16
N LEU A 50 8.17 -95.62 14.29
CA LEU A 50 7.67 -94.65 15.26
C LEU A 50 8.81 -93.83 15.88
N GLU A 51 9.89 -94.48 16.30
CA GLU A 51 11.07 -93.81 16.84
C GLU A 51 11.70 -92.87 15.81
N SER A 52 11.84 -93.29 14.55
CA SER A 52 12.32 -92.43 13.46
C SER A 52 11.39 -91.22 13.26
N SER A 53 10.08 -91.42 13.26
CA SER A 53 9.10 -90.33 13.13
C SER A 53 9.20 -89.33 14.28
N LEU A 54 9.26 -89.82 15.52
CA LEU A 54 9.41 -88.96 16.69
C LEU A 54 10.72 -88.18 16.65
N ASN A 55 11.84 -88.84 16.28
CA ASN A 55 13.12 -88.17 16.11
C ASN A 55 13.09 -87.07 15.04
N THR A 56 12.40 -87.28 13.91
CA THR A 56 12.20 -86.22 12.91
C THR A 56 11.43 -85.03 13.49
N THR A 57 10.33 -85.28 14.20
CA THR A 57 9.55 -84.20 14.83
C THR A 57 10.33 -83.44 15.90
N ILE A 58 11.17 -84.11 16.68
CA ILE A 58 12.03 -83.46 17.67
C ILE A 58 13.01 -82.50 16.96
N ILE A 59 13.66 -82.94 15.89
CA ILE A 59 14.60 -82.12 15.12
C ILE A 59 13.90 -80.89 14.51
N GLU A 60 12.70 -81.08 13.95
CA GLU A 60 11.89 -79.98 13.42
C GLU A 60 11.56 -78.95 14.50
N LEU A 61 11.04 -79.39 15.65
CA LEU A 61 10.71 -78.50 16.77
C LEU A 61 11.94 -77.79 17.36
N GLU A 62 13.11 -78.46 17.40
CA GLU A 62 14.36 -77.83 17.82
C GLU A 62 14.82 -76.75 16.84
N ASN A 63 14.67 -76.99 15.54
CA ASN A 63 15.00 -76.01 14.50
C ASN A 63 14.04 -74.81 14.55
N ASP A 64 12.74 -75.06 14.70
CA ASP A 64 11.74 -74.01 14.88
C ASP A 64 12.02 -73.18 16.13
N THR A 65 12.40 -73.82 17.25
CA THR A 65 12.78 -73.12 18.48
C THR A 65 14.00 -72.23 18.27
N LYS A 66 15.01 -72.69 17.51
CA LYS A 66 16.19 -71.88 17.18
C LYS A 66 15.81 -70.70 16.27
N SER A 67 14.98 -70.93 15.26
CA SER A 67 14.52 -69.89 14.33
C SER A 67 13.70 -68.82 15.07
N LEU A 68 12.74 -69.23 15.90
CA LEU A 68 11.93 -68.31 16.70
C LEU A 68 12.76 -67.47 17.68
N ARG A 69 13.83 -68.03 18.26
CA ARG A 69 14.75 -67.28 19.12
C ARG A 69 15.51 -66.20 18.35
N GLN A 70 15.97 -66.51 17.13
CA GLN A 70 16.65 -65.53 16.28
C GLN A 70 15.69 -64.40 15.86
N GLU A 71 14.47 -64.75 15.48
CA GLU A 71 13.45 -63.77 15.07
C GLU A 71 13.04 -62.88 16.25
N LEU A 72 12.91 -63.44 17.45
CA LEU A 72 12.63 -62.69 18.67
C LEU A 72 13.75 -61.69 19.01
N GLU A 73 15.01 -62.07 18.81
CA GLU A 73 16.14 -61.14 18.99
C GLU A 73 16.15 -60.04 17.93
N ARG A 74 15.84 -60.37 16.66
CA ARG A 74 15.70 -59.37 15.60
C ARG A 74 14.62 -58.34 15.95
N VAL A 75 13.44 -58.80 16.35
CA VAL A 75 12.32 -57.93 16.74
C VAL A 75 12.65 -57.09 17.98
N ARG A 76 13.44 -57.62 18.93
CA ARG A 76 13.92 -56.84 20.08
C ARG A 76 14.84 -55.71 19.66
N MET A 77 15.79 -55.98 18.76
CA MET A 77 16.68 -54.95 18.23
C MET A 77 15.90 -53.88 17.45
N GLU A 78 14.95 -54.28 16.60
CA GLU A 78 14.08 -53.35 15.87
C GLU A 78 13.25 -52.48 16.83
N ARG A 79 12.70 -53.07 17.91
CA ARG A 79 11.99 -52.33 18.96
C ARG A 79 12.92 -51.32 19.64
N ASP A 80 14.12 -51.71 20.02
CA ASP A 80 15.06 -50.84 20.74
C ASP A 80 15.53 -49.68 19.86
N GLN A 81 15.76 -49.94 18.57
CA GLN A 81 16.03 -48.90 17.58
C GLN A 81 14.83 -47.95 17.44
N ALA A 82 13.60 -48.45 17.31
CA ALA A 82 12.41 -47.62 17.22
C ALA A 82 12.19 -46.76 18.48
N ILE A 83 12.49 -47.28 19.66
CA ILE A 83 12.45 -46.52 20.92
C ILE A 83 13.49 -45.40 20.90
N GLN A 84 14.71 -45.69 20.44
CA GLN A 84 15.77 -44.69 20.33
C GLN A 84 15.38 -43.58 19.34
N GLU A 85 14.91 -43.93 18.15
CA GLU A 85 14.44 -42.97 17.14
C GLU A 85 13.28 -42.11 17.68
N ASN A 86 12.34 -42.72 18.41
CA ASN A 86 11.24 -41.97 19.04
C ASN A 86 11.73 -40.99 20.11
N ASN A 87 12.76 -41.36 20.89
CA ASN A 87 13.37 -40.46 21.87
C ASN A 87 14.09 -39.29 21.19
N ASP A 88 14.81 -39.55 20.10
CA ASP A 88 15.51 -38.52 19.32
C ASP A 88 14.51 -37.56 18.66
N LEU A 89 13.42 -38.09 18.08
CA LEU A 89 12.31 -37.30 17.53
C LEU A 89 11.62 -36.45 18.61
N SER A 90 11.39 -37.01 19.79
CA SER A 90 10.83 -36.27 20.93
C SER A 90 11.74 -35.12 21.36
N ARG A 91 13.06 -35.35 21.39
CA ARG A 91 14.03 -34.30 21.71
C ARG A 91 14.06 -33.20 20.66
N LEU A 92 14.12 -33.55 19.37
CA LEU A 92 14.07 -32.58 18.27
C LEU A 92 12.75 -31.79 18.26
N SER A 93 11.63 -32.44 18.57
CA SER A 93 10.33 -31.78 18.72
C SER A 93 10.34 -30.76 19.86
N ASN A 94 10.95 -31.10 21.01
CA ASN A 94 11.09 -30.18 22.14
C ASN A 94 12.00 -28.99 21.82
N GLU A 95 13.13 -29.21 21.14
CA GLU A 95 14.04 -28.17 20.67
C GLU A 95 13.31 -27.22 19.69
N SER A 96 12.62 -27.77 18.68
CA SER A 96 11.83 -26.98 17.73
C SER A 96 10.70 -26.19 18.40
N ASN A 97 10.01 -26.77 19.38
CA ASN A 97 8.99 -26.07 20.17
C ASN A 97 9.59 -24.94 21.01
N HIS A 98 10.81 -25.11 21.53
CA HIS A 98 11.51 -24.07 22.27
C HIS A 98 11.87 -22.90 21.33
N ASP A 99 12.46 -23.20 20.17
CA ASP A 99 12.82 -22.19 19.18
C ASP A 99 11.60 -21.42 18.67
N SER A 100 10.48 -22.12 18.42
CA SER A 100 9.22 -21.48 18.03
C SER A 100 8.72 -20.51 19.10
N LYS A 101 8.75 -20.90 20.38
CA LYS A 101 8.37 -20.02 21.50
C LYS A 101 9.30 -18.80 21.61
N GLN A 102 10.60 -19.00 21.41
CA GLN A 102 11.59 -17.92 21.44
C GLN A 102 11.35 -16.93 20.30
N LEU A 103 11.19 -17.41 19.07
CA LEU A 103 10.88 -16.56 17.91
C LEU A 103 9.56 -15.79 18.09
N HIS A 104 8.55 -16.41 18.69
CA HIS A 104 7.30 -15.72 19.04
C HIS A 104 7.47 -14.64 20.12
N ALA A 105 8.41 -14.82 21.06
CA ALA A 105 8.75 -13.80 22.04
C ALA A 105 9.48 -12.62 21.38
N ASP A 106 10.49 -12.91 20.55
CA ASP A 106 11.27 -11.89 19.84
C ASP A 106 10.38 -11.08 18.88
N LEU A 107 9.46 -11.73 18.16
CA LEU A 107 8.52 -11.06 17.27
C LEU A 107 7.57 -10.12 18.05
N ARG A 108 7.10 -10.55 19.23
CA ARG A 108 6.30 -9.67 20.11
C ARG A 108 7.10 -8.48 20.59
N GLU A 109 8.38 -8.67 20.94
CA GLU A 109 9.24 -7.58 21.36
C GLU A 109 9.48 -6.58 20.21
N VAL A 110 9.83 -7.05 19.02
CA VAL A 110 10.02 -6.21 17.83
C VAL A 110 8.76 -5.39 17.53
N LYS A 111 7.58 -6.04 17.52
CA LYS A 111 6.30 -5.35 17.32
C LYS A 111 6.06 -4.26 18.38
N SER A 112 6.42 -4.53 19.64
CA SER A 112 6.30 -3.53 20.72
C SER A 112 7.26 -2.35 20.54
N ARG A 113 8.48 -2.59 20.04
CA ARG A 113 9.48 -1.55 19.76
C ARG A 113 9.04 -0.70 18.58
N GLU A 114 8.56 -1.32 17.50
CA GLU A 114 8.02 -0.63 16.33
C GLU A 114 6.81 0.24 16.70
N THR A 115 5.87 -0.29 17.49
CA THR A 115 4.71 0.49 17.96
C THR A 115 5.13 1.72 18.75
N ARG A 116 6.15 1.61 19.61
CA ARG A 116 6.72 2.74 20.36
C ARG A 116 7.38 3.76 19.43
N GLN A 117 8.13 3.31 18.43
CA GLN A 117 8.77 4.20 17.45
C GLN A 117 7.73 4.95 16.61
N ILE A 118 6.67 4.26 16.17
CA ILE A 118 5.53 4.89 15.47
C ILE A 118 4.87 5.94 16.36
N ALA A 119 4.63 5.63 17.64
CA ALA A 119 4.06 6.60 18.58
C ALA A 119 4.95 7.83 18.75
N HIS A 120 6.27 7.63 18.87
CA HIS A 120 7.24 8.73 18.95
C HIS A 120 7.23 9.60 17.69
N LEU A 121 7.23 8.99 16.50
CA LEU A 121 7.17 9.73 15.23
C LEU A 121 5.87 10.54 15.10
N LYS A 122 4.73 9.96 15.50
CA LYS A 122 3.44 10.67 15.53
C LYS A 122 3.47 11.88 16.46
N SER A 123 4.04 11.73 17.67
CA SER A 123 4.20 12.84 18.62
C SER A 123 5.07 13.94 18.02
N SER A 124 6.24 13.57 17.48
CA SER A 124 7.17 14.50 16.84
C SER A 124 6.54 15.21 15.63
N GLN A 125 5.69 14.54 14.86
CA GLN A 125 4.96 15.15 13.76
C GLN A 125 3.94 16.20 14.22
N VAL A 126 3.24 15.95 15.34
CA VAL A 126 2.34 16.95 15.94
C VAL A 126 3.11 18.16 16.42
N GLU A 127 4.26 17.96 17.09
CA GLU A 127 5.14 19.05 17.53
C GLU A 127 5.66 19.88 16.35
N PHE A 128 6.06 19.22 15.25
CA PHE A 128 6.52 19.89 14.04
C PHE A 128 5.43 20.75 13.39
N GLU A 129 4.21 20.22 13.21
CA GLU A 129 3.11 21.02 12.67
C GLU A 129 2.73 22.16 13.63
N GLY A 130 2.78 21.94 14.95
CA GLY A 130 2.61 23.00 15.95
C GLY A 130 3.62 24.14 15.79
N ALA A 131 4.91 23.83 15.69
CA ALA A 131 5.96 24.82 15.47
C ALA A 131 5.79 25.56 14.13
N LYS A 132 5.36 24.86 13.08
CA LYS A 132 5.08 25.46 11.76
C LYS A 132 3.90 26.43 11.82
N HIS A 133 2.84 26.12 12.55
CA HIS A 133 1.73 27.06 12.79
C HIS A 133 2.20 28.30 13.55
N GLU A 134 3.03 28.14 14.56
CA GLU A 134 3.58 29.26 15.31
C GLU A 134 4.49 30.15 14.45
N ILE A 135 5.32 29.56 13.58
CA ILE A 135 6.14 30.33 12.63
C ILE A 135 5.27 31.16 11.70
N ARG A 136 4.20 30.59 11.12
CA ARG A 136 3.28 31.35 10.24
C ARG A 136 2.63 32.52 10.99
N ARG A 137 2.13 32.27 12.20
CA ARG A 137 1.54 33.31 13.07
C ARG A 137 2.53 34.43 13.38
N LEU A 138 3.79 34.09 13.66
CA LEU A 138 4.84 35.08 13.89
C LEU A 138 5.19 35.86 12.62
N GLN A 139 5.19 35.23 11.45
CA GLN A 139 5.39 35.90 10.16
C GLN A 139 4.28 36.92 9.88
N GLU A 140 3.01 36.55 10.10
CA GLU A 140 1.87 37.47 9.96
C GLU A 140 2.00 38.69 10.89
N ASN A 141 2.41 38.47 12.15
CA ASN A 141 2.64 39.58 13.09
C ASN A 141 3.78 40.50 12.61
N VAL A 142 4.84 39.94 12.03
CA VAL A 142 5.95 40.72 11.47
C VAL A 142 5.48 41.56 10.28
N GLU A 143 4.68 41.00 9.38
CA GLU A 143 4.09 41.73 8.25
C GLU A 143 3.19 42.89 8.72
N LEU A 144 2.35 42.66 9.73
CA LEU A 144 1.54 43.71 10.34
C LEU A 144 2.40 44.82 10.96
N LEU A 145 3.47 44.46 11.67
CA LEU A 145 4.40 45.44 12.22
C LEU A 145 5.09 46.26 11.13
N TYR A 146 5.47 45.64 10.00
CA TYR A 146 6.02 46.37 8.86
C TYR A 146 5.03 47.39 8.27
N LEU A 147 3.75 47.00 8.15
CA LEU A 147 2.70 47.93 7.70
C LEU A 147 2.52 49.11 8.66
N GLN A 148 2.50 48.83 9.97
CA GLN A 148 2.41 49.88 11.00
C GLN A 148 3.61 50.84 10.94
N VAL A 149 4.82 50.32 10.73
CA VAL A 149 6.02 51.17 10.58
C VAL A 149 5.93 52.04 9.32
N ASP A 150 5.44 51.52 8.20
CA ASP A 150 5.27 52.30 6.97
C ASP A 150 4.20 53.41 7.12
N GLU A 151 3.08 53.13 7.80
CA GLU A 151 2.07 54.14 8.12
C GLU A 151 2.63 55.23 9.04
N LEU A 152 3.34 54.85 10.11
CA LEU A 152 4.00 55.82 11.00
C LEU A 152 5.03 56.67 10.25
N ALA A 153 5.78 56.07 9.31
CA ALA A 153 6.72 56.82 8.48
C ALA A 153 6.01 57.83 7.56
N LYS A 154 4.85 57.49 6.99
CA LYS A 154 4.03 58.42 6.19
C LYS A 154 3.48 59.55 7.05
N LEU A 155 2.96 59.25 8.24
CA LEU A 155 2.49 60.27 9.18
C LEU A 155 3.61 61.20 9.63
N ASN A 156 4.80 60.66 9.89
CA ASN A 156 5.96 61.48 10.23
C ASN A 156 6.35 62.44 9.10
N LYS A 157 6.37 61.98 7.84
CA LYS A 157 6.62 62.86 6.67
C LYS A 157 5.58 63.98 6.55
N ILE A 158 4.31 63.70 6.85
CA ILE A 158 3.25 64.71 6.85
C ILE A 158 3.52 65.74 7.96
N ALA A 159 3.83 65.29 9.17
CA ALA A 159 4.15 66.16 10.30
C ALA A 159 5.39 67.03 10.03
N GLU A 160 6.44 66.46 9.45
CA GLU A 160 7.65 67.18 9.02
C GLU A 160 7.31 68.26 8.00
N LYS A 161 6.52 67.94 6.97
CA LYS A 161 6.09 68.91 5.95
C LYS A 161 5.23 70.03 6.54
N GLN A 162 4.29 69.71 7.43
CA GLN A 162 3.49 70.72 8.12
C GLN A 162 4.36 71.66 8.96
N MET A 163 5.40 71.13 9.60
CA MET A 163 6.37 71.95 10.34
C MET A 163 7.17 72.85 9.40
N GLU A 164 7.62 72.35 8.25
CA GLU A 164 8.30 73.16 7.22
C GLU A 164 7.41 74.29 6.69
N GLU A 165 6.15 74.01 6.37
CA GLU A 165 5.17 74.99 5.90
C GLU A 165 4.91 76.08 6.96
N ALA A 166 4.78 75.69 8.24
CA ALA A 166 4.63 76.65 9.35
C ALA A 166 5.87 77.54 9.51
N LEU A 167 7.08 76.98 9.37
CA LEU A 167 8.33 77.75 9.42
C LEU A 167 8.44 78.73 8.25
N GLN A 168 8.08 78.32 7.03
CA GLN A 168 8.05 79.19 5.85
C GLN A 168 7.02 80.32 6.01
N SER A 169 5.83 80.01 6.55
CA SER A 169 4.81 81.01 6.83
C SER A 169 5.30 82.06 7.84
N LEU A 170 5.93 81.63 8.93
CA LEU A 170 6.54 82.54 9.91
C LEU A 170 7.67 83.40 9.31
N GLN A 171 8.48 82.82 8.42
CA GLN A 171 9.50 83.57 7.69
C GLN A 171 8.86 84.62 6.77
N GLY A 172 7.80 84.26 6.03
CA GLY A 172 7.05 85.19 5.18
C GLY A 172 6.43 86.33 5.98
N GLU A 173 5.85 86.06 7.15
CA GLU A 173 5.34 87.10 8.06
C GLU A 173 6.46 88.02 8.58
N ARG A 174 7.62 87.45 8.92
CA ARG A 174 8.79 88.24 9.33
C ARG A 174 9.27 89.15 8.20
N GLU A 175 9.39 88.64 6.98
CA GLU A 175 9.79 89.41 5.80
C GLU A 175 8.77 90.52 5.48
N ALA A 176 7.47 90.22 5.49
CA ALA A 176 6.42 91.21 5.32
C ALA A 176 6.48 92.31 6.41
N LYS A 177 6.71 91.92 7.67
CA LYS A 177 6.90 92.88 8.78
C LYS A 177 8.14 93.75 8.57
N TYR A 178 9.23 93.21 8.03
CA TYR A 178 10.42 94.00 7.67
C TYR A 178 10.14 94.97 6.53
N VAL A 179 9.39 94.57 5.50
CA VAL A 179 8.97 95.45 4.39
C VAL A 179 8.12 96.59 4.90
N LEU A 180 7.07 96.30 5.68
CA LEU A 180 6.21 97.32 6.29
C LEU A 180 7.00 98.25 7.20
N LYS A 181 7.95 97.71 7.99
CA LYS A 181 8.85 98.54 8.81
C LYS A 181 9.70 99.47 7.95
N LYS A 182 10.27 98.96 6.84
CA LYS A 182 11.07 99.77 5.91
C LYS A 182 10.24 100.86 5.23
N GLU A 183 9.01 100.55 4.82
CA GLU A 183 8.06 101.54 4.27
C GLU A 183 7.68 102.58 5.32
N LEU A 184 7.42 102.17 6.57
CA LEU A 184 7.16 103.08 7.68
C LEU A 184 8.36 103.98 7.96
N ASP A 185 9.57 103.43 8.04
CA ASP A 185 10.81 104.21 8.23
C ASP A 185 11.03 105.19 7.05
N GLN A 186 10.72 104.78 5.82
CA GLN A 186 10.76 105.67 4.64
C GLN A 186 9.69 106.76 4.73
N ARG A 187 8.47 106.42 5.17
CA ARG A 187 7.38 107.38 5.42
C ARG A 187 7.78 108.35 6.51
N ILE A 188 8.31 107.91 7.65
CA ILE A 188 8.84 108.77 8.72
C ILE A 188 9.97 109.65 8.20
N ASN A 189 10.87 109.16 7.35
CA ASN A 189 11.94 109.98 6.78
C ASN A 189 11.42 111.02 5.77
N ASN A 190 10.42 110.67 4.97
CA ASN A 190 9.76 111.62 4.07
C ASN A 190 8.93 112.64 4.88
N GLU A 191 8.21 112.15 5.89
CA GLU A 191 7.37 112.91 6.78
C GLU A 191 8.22 113.72 7.76
N SER A 192 9.47 113.40 8.06
CA SER A 192 10.37 114.26 8.84
C SER A 192 10.90 115.42 8.00
N VAL A 193 11.03 115.26 6.67
CA VAL A 193 11.26 116.38 5.73
C VAL A 193 10.00 117.26 5.63
N TYR A 194 8.81 116.65 5.54
CA TYR A 194 7.54 117.40 5.58
C TYR A 194 7.17 117.92 6.97
N ASN A 195 7.60 117.31 8.07
CA ASN A 195 7.38 117.70 9.45
C ASN A 195 8.46 118.67 9.93
N LEU A 196 9.65 118.76 9.34
CA LEU A 196 10.48 119.96 9.51
C LEU A 196 9.79 121.16 8.85
N SER A 197 9.17 120.94 7.68
CA SER A 197 8.35 121.94 7.00
C SER A 197 7.04 122.26 7.75
N ASN A 198 6.44 121.29 8.46
CA ASN A 198 5.19 121.46 9.21
C ASN A 198 5.36 121.70 10.71
N LEU A 199 6.51 121.45 11.34
CA LEU A 199 6.87 121.82 12.72
C LEU A 199 7.21 123.31 12.80
N ALA A 200 7.75 123.87 11.71
CA ALA A 200 7.76 125.31 11.49
C ALA A 200 6.32 125.91 11.47
N PHE A 201 5.29 125.09 11.20
CA PHE A 201 3.89 125.50 11.11
C PHE A 201 3.00 125.03 12.29
N SER A 202 3.37 123.97 13.03
CA SER A 202 2.52 123.28 14.04
C SER A 202 2.94 123.53 15.50
N ILE A 203 3.91 124.40 15.77
CA ILE A 203 4.09 124.99 17.13
C ILE A 203 2.95 125.98 17.46
N ARG A 204 2.04 126.25 16.51
CA ARG A 204 0.84 127.08 16.69
C ARG A 204 -0.44 126.22 16.65
N GLY A 205 -0.80 125.56 17.75
CA GLY A 205 -2.18 125.11 17.96
C GLY A 205 -2.37 123.76 18.63
N MET A 206 -2.64 123.82 19.94
CA MET A 206 -3.33 122.88 20.85
C MET A 206 -4.31 121.89 20.16
N GLY A 207 -4.63 120.70 20.67
CA GLY A 207 -4.58 120.12 22.01
C GLY A 207 -5.90 119.36 22.27
N GLY A 208 -5.82 118.22 23.00
CA GLY A 208 -6.95 117.45 23.57
C GLY A 208 -7.77 116.60 22.58
N ASP A 209 -8.44 115.49 22.92
CA ASP A 209 -8.71 114.76 24.17
C ASP A 209 -9.60 113.53 23.78
N GLN A 210 -9.83 112.57 24.70
CA GLN A 210 -11.00 111.66 24.79
C GLN A 210 -11.05 110.37 23.93
N ASN A 211 -11.67 109.24 24.30
CA ASN A 211 -12.36 108.72 25.50
C ASN A 211 -13.09 107.39 25.11
N VAL A 212 -13.26 106.44 26.05
CA VAL A 212 -14.32 105.35 26.15
C VAL A 212 -14.37 104.30 25.02
N GLY A 213 -14.49 102.99 25.21
CA GLY A 213 -15.36 102.11 26.03
C GLY A 213 -15.82 101.00 25.05
N SER A 214 -16.07 99.75 25.39
CA SER A 214 -17.27 99.24 26.06
C SER A 214 -17.25 97.71 25.96
N ASP A 215 -17.72 97.08 27.02
CA ASP A 215 -18.15 95.69 27.18
C ASP A 215 -19.45 95.46 26.39
N ASP A 216 -19.62 94.31 25.72
CA ASP A 216 -20.91 93.62 25.65
C ASP A 216 -20.81 92.18 25.08
N LYS A 217 -21.71 91.35 25.61
CA LYS A 217 -21.94 89.92 25.39
C LYS A 217 -22.43 89.62 23.97
N ASP A 218 -22.14 88.42 23.44
CA ASP A 218 -23.14 87.66 22.67
C ASP A 218 -22.75 86.18 22.43
N ASP A 219 -23.75 85.32 22.56
CA ASP A 219 -23.72 83.87 22.49
C ASP A 219 -23.40 83.33 21.08
N LEU A 220 -22.47 82.37 21.01
CA LEU A 220 -21.97 81.80 19.75
C LEU A 220 -22.87 80.65 19.24
N PRO A 221 -23.46 80.74 18.02
CA PRO A 221 -24.35 79.74 17.43
C PRO A 221 -23.57 78.59 16.74
N VAL A 222 -22.42 78.21 17.30
CA VAL A 222 -21.47 77.27 16.68
C VAL A 222 -21.62 75.84 17.22
N LEU A 223 -22.13 75.68 18.43
CA LEU A 223 -22.35 74.36 19.05
C LEU A 223 -23.56 73.60 18.47
N ARG A 224 -24.54 74.29 17.88
CA ARG A 224 -25.72 73.67 17.23
C ARG A 224 -25.47 73.17 15.80
N LYS A 225 -24.32 73.48 15.20
CA LYS A 225 -23.95 72.97 13.85
C LYS A 225 -23.14 71.68 13.90
N LEU A 226 -22.56 71.32 15.04
CA LEU A 226 -21.75 70.10 15.19
C LEU A 226 -22.60 68.85 15.51
N GLU A 227 -23.77 69.04 16.13
CA GLU A 227 -24.67 67.94 16.50
C GLU A 227 -25.45 67.36 15.29
N ASN A 228 -25.72 68.19 14.27
CA ASN A 228 -26.40 67.75 13.04
C ASN A 228 -25.50 67.07 12.01
N TYR A 229 -24.17 67.01 12.23
CA TYR A 229 -23.23 66.33 11.33
C TYR A 229 -22.93 64.88 11.76
N ILE A 230 -23.32 64.50 12.99
CA ILE A 230 -23.04 63.17 13.56
C ILE A 230 -24.24 62.21 13.41
N GLY A 231 -25.45 62.73 13.15
CA GLY A 231 -26.69 61.95 13.14
C GLY A 231 -27.25 61.45 11.78
N SER A 232 -26.54 61.62 10.64
CA SER A 232 -27.13 61.31 9.32
C SER A 232 -26.17 60.73 8.28
N THR A 233 -25.31 59.78 8.69
CA THR A 233 -24.56 58.95 7.74
C THR A 233 -24.67 57.48 8.10
N MET A 234 -25.89 56.95 8.00
CA MET A 234 -26.17 55.52 8.01
C MET A 234 -27.09 55.19 6.83
N GLU A 235 -26.63 55.47 5.62
CA GLU A 235 -27.11 54.83 4.40
C GLU A 235 -25.88 54.45 3.57
N LEU A 236 -25.65 53.14 3.45
CA LEU A 236 -24.62 52.55 2.61
C LEU A 236 -24.91 52.90 1.13
N PRO A 237 -23.92 53.38 0.37
CA PRO A 237 -24.05 53.43 -1.08
C PRO A 237 -24.07 52.00 -1.64
N GLU A 238 -25.10 51.69 -2.41
CA GLU A 238 -25.16 50.56 -3.34
C GLU A 238 -24.03 50.71 -4.36
N CYS A 239 -22.85 50.14 -4.05
CA CYS A 239 -21.71 50.12 -4.95
C CYS A 239 -21.69 48.76 -5.65
N GLY A 240 -22.24 48.74 -6.87
CA GLY A 240 -22.10 47.64 -7.83
C GLY A 240 -20.64 47.46 -8.28
N LYS A 241 -19.82 46.91 -7.40
CA LYS A 241 -18.50 46.36 -7.71
C LYS A 241 -18.39 45.04 -6.98
N HIS A 242 -18.26 43.95 -7.74
CA HIS A 242 -17.78 42.69 -7.22
C HIS A 242 -16.46 42.94 -6.48
N ASP A 243 -16.56 42.95 -5.16
CA ASP A 243 -15.43 43.13 -4.26
C ASP A 243 -14.73 41.77 -4.11
N LEU A 244 -13.51 41.65 -4.64
CA LEU A 244 -12.70 40.44 -4.55
C LEU A 244 -12.52 39.96 -3.10
N PHE A 245 -12.59 40.85 -2.11
CA PHE A 245 -12.54 40.49 -0.70
C PHE A 245 -13.81 39.77 -0.23
N SER A 246 -14.99 40.28 -0.61
CA SER A 246 -16.26 39.58 -0.34
C SER A 246 -16.37 38.22 -1.07
N GLU A 247 -15.78 38.07 -2.26
CA GLU A 247 -15.81 36.81 -3.02
C GLU A 247 -14.81 35.76 -2.49
N ILE A 248 -13.61 36.18 -2.06
CA ILE A 248 -12.63 35.30 -1.42
C ILE A 248 -13.14 34.84 -0.04
N HIS A 249 -13.64 35.76 0.79
CA HIS A 249 -14.15 35.39 2.11
C HIS A 249 -15.43 34.54 2.02
N LEU A 250 -16.31 34.76 1.04
CA LEU A 250 -17.49 33.91 0.86
C LEU A 250 -17.11 32.50 0.38
N ASN A 251 -16.10 32.36 -0.48
CA ASN A 251 -15.63 31.05 -0.94
C ASN A 251 -14.87 30.28 0.15
N GLU A 252 -14.06 30.97 0.95
CA GLU A 252 -13.40 30.39 2.13
C GLU A 252 -14.42 29.99 3.19
N LEU A 253 -15.42 30.83 3.46
CA LEU A 253 -16.48 30.56 4.41
C LEU A 253 -17.34 29.38 3.96
N LYS A 254 -17.73 29.31 2.67
CA LYS A 254 -18.42 28.14 2.10
C LYS A 254 -17.58 26.87 2.16
N LYS A 255 -16.26 26.97 1.99
CA LYS A 255 -15.35 25.83 2.10
C LYS A 255 -15.25 25.33 3.54
N LEU A 256 -15.18 26.25 4.51
CA LEU A 256 -15.20 25.92 5.94
C LEU A 256 -16.56 25.34 6.37
N GLU A 257 -17.67 25.88 5.88
CA GLU A 257 -19.01 25.33 6.11
C GLU A 257 -19.12 23.89 5.59
N LYS A 258 -18.65 23.64 4.35
CA LYS A 258 -18.65 22.30 3.77
C LYS A 258 -17.74 21.33 4.53
N GLN A 259 -16.59 21.80 5.01
CA GLN A 259 -15.71 20.98 5.86
C GLN A 259 -16.34 20.70 7.22
N LEU A 260 -17.04 21.67 7.81
CA LEU A 260 -17.76 21.50 9.06
C LEU A 260 -18.91 20.50 8.91
N GLU A 261 -19.71 20.63 7.86
CA GLU A 261 -20.80 19.70 7.54
C GLU A 261 -20.27 18.29 7.30
N GLN A 262 -19.13 18.14 6.61
CA GLN A 262 -18.47 16.85 6.44
C GLN A 262 -18.05 16.25 7.79
N VAL A 263 -17.40 17.04 8.66
CA VAL A 263 -16.97 16.58 9.98
C VAL A 263 -18.18 16.25 10.88
N GLU A 264 -19.26 16.99 10.80
CA GLU A 264 -20.50 16.70 11.53
C GLU A 264 -21.15 15.40 11.05
N ASN A 265 -21.16 15.15 9.74
CA ASN A 265 -21.64 13.89 9.16
C ASN A 265 -20.75 12.71 9.60
N GLU A 266 -19.43 12.85 9.52
CA GLU A 266 -18.49 11.84 10.00
C GLU A 266 -18.64 11.57 11.50
N LYS A 267 -18.80 12.62 12.32
CA LYS A 267 -19.08 12.50 13.75
C LYS A 267 -20.39 11.76 14.01
N SER A 268 -21.45 12.05 13.24
CA SER A 268 -22.74 11.37 13.38
C SER A 268 -22.63 9.87 13.08
N LEU A 269 -21.91 9.51 12.00
CA LEU A 269 -21.67 8.13 11.60
C LEU A 269 -20.82 7.38 12.61
N LEU A 270 -19.74 8.00 13.10
CA LEU A 270 -18.90 7.42 14.15
C LEU A 270 -19.67 7.21 15.46
N THR A 271 -20.56 8.14 15.80
CA THR A 271 -21.43 8.02 16.99
C THR A 271 -22.43 6.88 16.83
N GLN A 272 -23.00 6.71 15.63
CA GLN A 272 -23.87 5.57 15.33
C GLN A 272 -23.11 4.24 15.41
N ASN A 273 -21.96 4.14 14.76
CA ASN A 273 -21.11 2.94 14.80
C ASN A 273 -20.67 2.59 16.23
N LEU A 274 -20.35 3.60 17.05
CA LEU A 274 -20.04 3.40 18.46
C LEU A 274 -21.24 2.82 19.22
N LYS A 275 -22.44 3.34 18.98
CA LYS A 275 -23.67 2.84 19.62
C LYS A 275 -24.01 1.41 19.20
N GLU A 276 -23.86 1.08 17.92
CA GLU A 276 -24.06 -0.26 17.39
C GLU A 276 -23.04 -1.25 17.95
N SER A 277 -21.75 -0.87 17.99
CA SER A 277 -20.69 -1.67 18.59
C SER A 277 -20.92 -1.90 20.08
N GLN A 278 -21.37 -0.88 20.81
CA GLN A 278 -21.71 -1.00 22.23
C GLN A 278 -22.91 -1.94 22.45
N SER A 279 -23.97 -1.82 21.64
CA SER A 279 -25.12 -2.72 21.70
C SER A 279 -24.75 -4.18 21.38
N ALA A 280 -23.86 -4.40 20.40
CA ALA A 280 -23.38 -5.74 20.07
C ALA A 280 -22.53 -6.34 21.21
N SER A 281 -21.70 -5.52 21.85
CA SER A 281 -20.91 -5.93 23.02
C SER A 281 -21.81 -6.33 24.19
N ASP A 282 -22.85 -5.55 24.48
CA ASP A 282 -23.77 -5.83 25.58
C ASP A 282 -24.61 -7.10 25.33
N LYS A 283 -25.02 -7.35 24.07
CA LYS A 283 -25.65 -8.62 23.68
C LYS A 283 -24.72 -9.81 23.92
N CYS A 284 -23.45 -9.71 23.49
CA CYS A 284 -22.46 -10.75 23.70
C CYS A 284 -22.19 -11.04 25.19
N LYS A 285 -22.15 -9.99 26.04
CA LYS A 285 -22.04 -10.16 27.50
C LYS A 285 -23.22 -10.92 28.08
N SER A 286 -24.45 -10.55 27.69
CA SER A 286 -25.67 -11.25 28.12
C SER A 286 -25.65 -12.72 27.72
N ASP A 287 -25.22 -13.03 26.49
CA ASP A 287 -25.13 -14.42 26.02
C ASP A 287 -24.06 -15.23 26.79
N LEU A 288 -22.92 -14.60 27.12
CA LEU A 288 -21.88 -15.21 27.97
C LEU A 288 -22.36 -15.46 29.40
N GLU A 289 -23.10 -14.54 30.01
CA GLU A 289 -23.70 -14.73 31.33
C GLU A 289 -24.70 -15.89 31.33
N ASN A 290 -25.51 -16.00 30.28
CA ASN A 290 -26.43 -17.11 30.08
C ASN A 290 -25.69 -18.46 29.96
N LEU A 291 -24.61 -18.53 29.18
CA LEU A 291 -23.78 -19.73 29.07
C LEU A 291 -23.10 -20.09 30.40
N ALA A 292 -22.55 -19.11 31.12
CA ALA A 292 -21.94 -19.31 32.42
C ALA A 292 -22.94 -19.90 33.43
N SER A 293 -24.18 -19.42 33.43
CA SER A 293 -25.24 -19.95 34.31
C SER A 293 -25.56 -21.43 34.01
N ARG A 294 -25.52 -21.83 32.73
CA ARG A 294 -25.76 -23.22 32.30
C ARG A 294 -24.60 -24.15 32.64
N ILE A 295 -23.37 -23.69 32.47
CA ILE A 295 -22.16 -24.44 32.91
C ILE A 295 -22.19 -24.63 34.42
N TYR A 296 -22.62 -23.62 35.17
CA TYR A 296 -22.75 -23.73 36.62
C TYR A 296 -23.80 -24.79 37.01
N LYS A 297 -24.95 -24.81 36.34
CA LYS A 297 -25.98 -25.85 36.52
C LYS A 297 -25.39 -27.23 36.22
N LEU A 298 -24.75 -27.42 35.07
CA LEU A 298 -24.12 -28.71 34.72
C LEU A 298 -23.08 -29.15 35.76
N GLY A 299 -22.24 -28.22 36.24
CA GLY A 299 -21.29 -28.50 37.32
C GLY A 299 -21.97 -28.87 38.63
N SER A 300 -23.18 -28.39 38.91
CA SER A 300 -23.97 -28.83 40.07
C SER A 300 -24.54 -30.25 39.90
N HIS A 301 -24.95 -30.63 38.68
CA HIS A 301 -25.36 -32.01 38.37
C HIS A 301 -24.19 -32.98 38.52
N ILE A 302 -23.02 -32.66 37.96
CA ILE A 302 -21.82 -33.48 38.07
C ILE A 302 -21.40 -33.67 39.54
N ARG A 303 -21.39 -32.60 40.34
CA ARG A 303 -21.08 -32.69 41.78
C ARG A 303 -22.11 -33.51 42.56
N SER A 304 -23.38 -33.47 42.16
CA SER A 304 -24.42 -34.30 42.78
C SER A 304 -24.19 -35.79 42.45
N LEU A 305 -23.80 -36.09 41.21
CA LEU A 305 -23.43 -37.44 40.77
C LEU A 305 -22.19 -37.96 41.51
N GLU A 306 -21.17 -37.11 41.68
CA GLU A 306 -19.94 -37.42 42.42
C GLU A 306 -20.21 -37.62 43.93
N HIS A 307 -21.09 -36.82 44.51
CA HIS A 307 -21.51 -36.99 45.90
C HIS A 307 -22.25 -38.32 46.11
N LEU A 308 -23.15 -38.70 45.19
CA LEU A 308 -23.77 -40.02 45.24
C LEU A 308 -22.74 -41.16 45.06
N GLY A 309 -21.81 -41.02 44.11
CA GLY A 309 -20.74 -41.99 43.87
C GLY A 309 -19.80 -42.19 45.07
N THR A 310 -19.54 -41.14 45.83
CA THR A 310 -18.72 -41.19 47.06
C THR A 310 -19.48 -41.69 48.28
N GLN A 311 -20.82 -41.53 48.33
CA GLN A 311 -21.63 -42.19 49.35
C GLN A 311 -21.72 -43.71 49.11
N THR A 312 -21.77 -44.16 47.86
CA THR A 312 -21.76 -45.60 47.52
C THR A 312 -20.47 -46.31 47.91
N SER A 313 -19.30 -45.69 47.77
CA SER A 313 -18.03 -46.31 48.15
C SER A 313 -17.88 -46.52 49.66
N LYS A 314 -18.62 -45.75 50.47
CA LYS A 314 -18.65 -45.91 51.94
C LYS A 314 -19.54 -47.08 52.37
N VAL A 315 -20.69 -47.28 51.72
CA VAL A 315 -21.62 -48.39 52.00
C VAL A 315 -20.97 -49.76 51.70
N ASP A 316 -20.10 -49.83 50.69
CA ASP A 316 -19.35 -51.03 50.32
C ASP A 316 -18.32 -51.46 51.39
N SER A 317 -17.92 -50.53 52.27
CA SER A 317 -16.93 -50.81 53.33
C SER A 317 -17.53 -51.33 54.64
N GLU A 318 -18.85 -51.19 54.87
CA GLU A 318 -19.48 -51.50 56.17
C GLU A 318 -20.27 -52.83 56.20
N HIS A 319 -20.45 -53.53 55.07
CA HIS A 319 -21.37 -54.67 55.01
C HIS A 319 -20.77 -55.96 54.41
N LYS A 320 -19.84 -56.56 55.13
CA LYS A 320 -19.53 -58.00 54.99
C LYS A 320 -20.34 -58.79 56.04
N THR A 321 -21.44 -59.43 55.64
CA THR A 321 -21.92 -60.77 56.10
C THR A 321 -23.39 -61.05 55.69
N GLU A 322 -23.51 -62.20 55.00
CA GLU A 322 -24.49 -63.30 54.92
C GLU A 322 -26.02 -63.07 54.71
N ASP A 323 -26.45 -63.54 53.52
CA ASP A 323 -27.69 -64.22 53.09
C ASP A 323 -29.10 -63.63 53.28
N GLY A 324 -29.28 -62.59 54.08
CA GLY A 324 -30.52 -61.78 54.05
C GLY A 324 -30.44 -60.55 53.14
N LYS A 325 -29.22 -60.19 52.71
CA LYS A 325 -28.90 -58.87 52.15
C LYS A 325 -28.87 -58.82 50.63
N SER A 326 -28.75 -59.95 49.93
CA SER A 326 -28.68 -59.97 48.46
C SER A 326 -29.91 -59.34 47.79
N ASN A 327 -31.10 -59.45 48.40
CA ASN A 327 -32.30 -58.76 47.89
C ASN A 327 -32.29 -57.25 48.18
N ALA A 328 -31.81 -56.82 49.35
CA ALA A 328 -31.74 -55.40 49.68
C ALA A 328 -30.65 -54.68 48.87
N THR A 329 -29.49 -55.33 48.64
CA THR A 329 -28.48 -54.80 47.72
C THR A 329 -28.96 -54.83 46.27
N LEU A 330 -29.68 -55.86 45.84
CA LEU A 330 -30.26 -55.91 44.49
C LEU A 330 -31.34 -54.83 44.26
N GLU A 331 -32.23 -54.60 45.22
CA GLU A 331 -33.23 -53.51 45.19
C GLU A 331 -32.53 -52.14 45.18
N TYR A 332 -31.48 -51.97 45.97
CA TYR A 332 -30.64 -50.77 45.97
C TYR A 332 -29.96 -50.54 44.60
N TYR A 333 -29.38 -51.58 43.99
CA TYR A 333 -28.80 -51.50 42.65
C TYR A 333 -29.88 -51.21 41.59
N GLN A 334 -31.08 -51.81 41.68
CA GLN A 334 -32.19 -51.47 40.78
C GLN A 334 -32.62 -50.01 40.92
N GLN A 335 -32.67 -49.48 42.15
CA GLN A 335 -32.99 -48.09 42.38
C GLN A 335 -31.88 -47.15 41.86
N TRP A 336 -30.61 -47.56 41.97
CA TRP A 336 -29.45 -46.87 41.39
C TRP A 336 -29.50 -46.83 39.87
N PHE A 337 -29.72 -47.97 39.21
CA PHE A 337 -29.90 -48.03 37.76
C PHE A 337 -31.09 -47.19 37.31
N GLY A 338 -32.18 -47.14 38.09
CA GLY A 338 -33.34 -46.31 37.79
C GLY A 338 -33.06 -44.81 37.87
N LEU A 339 -32.32 -44.35 38.88
CA LEU A 339 -31.94 -42.94 39.02
C LEU A 339 -30.86 -42.52 38.00
N ALA A 340 -29.87 -43.38 37.78
CA ALA A 340 -28.84 -43.16 36.75
C ALA A 340 -29.46 -43.12 35.35
N SER A 341 -30.41 -44.00 35.04
CA SER A 341 -31.13 -43.98 33.76
C SER A 341 -31.91 -42.68 33.57
N LYS A 342 -32.64 -42.23 34.61
CA LYS A 342 -33.39 -40.96 34.54
C LYS A 342 -32.49 -39.74 34.34
N GLU A 343 -31.33 -39.69 35.00
CA GLU A 343 -30.38 -38.58 34.81
C GLU A 343 -29.71 -38.65 33.44
N ILE A 344 -29.42 -39.85 32.92
CA ILE A 344 -28.94 -40.05 31.54
C ILE A 344 -29.98 -39.57 30.54
N ASP A 345 -31.27 -39.88 30.74
CA ASP A 345 -32.36 -39.42 29.89
C ASP A 345 -32.51 -37.89 29.95
N GLN A 346 -32.36 -37.29 31.14
CA GLN A 346 -32.37 -35.84 31.34
C GLN A 346 -31.20 -35.15 30.61
N LEU A 347 -29.99 -35.69 30.75
CA LEU A 347 -28.79 -35.20 30.05
C LEU A 347 -28.93 -35.35 28.53
N HIS A 348 -29.52 -36.44 28.05
CA HIS A 348 -29.84 -36.61 26.62
C HIS A 348 -30.80 -35.53 26.13
N GLY A 349 -31.84 -35.20 26.90
CA GLY A 349 -32.77 -34.12 26.59
C GLY A 349 -32.08 -32.75 26.52
N ASP A 350 -31.24 -32.44 27.50
CA ASP A 350 -30.47 -31.18 27.55
C ASP A 350 -29.48 -31.08 26.36
N LEU A 351 -28.87 -32.20 25.97
CA LEU A 351 -27.93 -32.26 24.84
C LEU A 351 -28.66 -32.08 23.49
N GLU A 352 -29.84 -32.67 23.32
CA GLU A 352 -30.70 -32.46 22.15
C GLU A 352 -31.21 -31.01 22.08
N GLU A 353 -31.55 -30.38 23.21
CA GLU A 353 -31.94 -28.97 23.24
C GLU A 353 -30.77 -28.03 22.93
N LEU A 354 -29.57 -28.30 23.46
CA LEU A 354 -28.35 -27.58 23.10
C LEU A 354 -28.01 -27.74 21.61
N LYS A 355 -28.13 -28.95 21.07
CA LYS A 355 -27.92 -29.24 19.65
C LYS A 355 -28.96 -28.52 18.78
N ARG A 356 -30.22 -28.47 19.20
CA ARG A 356 -31.27 -27.70 18.53
C ARG A 356 -30.93 -26.23 18.53
N GLN A 357 -30.50 -25.65 19.65
CA GLN A 357 -30.10 -24.23 19.74
C GLN A 357 -28.83 -23.90 18.94
N LEU A 358 -27.88 -24.84 18.83
CA LEU A 358 -26.70 -24.70 17.99
C LEU A 358 -27.04 -24.76 16.49
N ASN A 359 -28.00 -25.62 16.12
CA ASN A 359 -28.44 -25.79 14.73
C ASN A 359 -29.55 -24.81 14.31
N SER A 360 -30.26 -24.19 15.26
CA SER A 360 -31.38 -23.26 15.02
C SER A 360 -30.98 -21.79 15.00
N SER A 361 -29.68 -21.47 14.99
CA SER A 361 -29.29 -20.10 14.70
C SER A 361 -29.50 -19.90 13.20
N GLU A 362 -30.73 -19.56 12.83
CA GLU A 362 -31.10 -18.98 11.54
C GLU A 362 -30.13 -17.85 11.18
N GLU A 363 -29.57 -17.18 12.19
CA GLU A 363 -28.47 -16.24 12.04
C GLU A 363 -27.19 -16.89 11.48
N THR A 364 -26.82 -18.11 11.84
CA THR A 364 -25.65 -18.80 11.23
C THR A 364 -25.86 -19.18 9.77
N LEU A 365 -27.10 -19.49 9.36
CA LEU A 365 -27.42 -19.72 7.94
C LEU A 365 -27.46 -18.40 7.18
N SER A 366 -28.10 -17.37 7.72
CA SER A 366 -28.10 -16.01 7.17
C SER A 366 -26.68 -15.45 7.04
N LEU A 367 -25.82 -15.67 8.03
CA LEU A 367 -24.41 -15.26 7.99
C LEU A 367 -23.63 -16.02 6.92
N LYS A 368 -23.92 -17.30 6.68
CA LYS A 368 -23.31 -18.06 5.57
C LYS A 368 -23.75 -17.49 4.23
N ASP A 369 -25.04 -17.17 4.06
CA ASP A 369 -25.56 -16.59 2.83
C ASP A 369 -25.01 -15.17 2.59
N GLU A 370 -24.91 -14.35 3.64
CA GLU A 370 -24.25 -13.04 3.60
C GLU A 370 -22.76 -13.17 3.26
N LEU A 371 -22.06 -14.15 3.82
CA LEU A 371 -20.65 -14.41 3.51
C LEU A 371 -20.49 -14.84 2.06
N ILE A 372 -21.39 -15.68 1.52
CA ILE A 372 -21.39 -16.05 0.09
C ILE A 372 -21.64 -14.82 -0.79
N MET A 373 -22.61 -13.97 -0.43
CA MET A 373 -22.86 -12.72 -1.17
C MET A 373 -21.67 -11.77 -1.13
N LEU A 374 -21.05 -11.57 0.04
CA LEU A 374 -19.87 -10.72 0.21
C LEU A 374 -18.68 -11.29 -0.55
N LYS A 375 -18.51 -12.62 -0.57
CA LYS A 375 -17.48 -13.30 -1.36
C LYS A 375 -17.69 -13.06 -2.85
N ASN A 376 -18.91 -13.16 -3.35
CA ASN A 376 -19.19 -12.89 -4.77
C ASN A 376 -18.95 -11.41 -5.12
N LYS A 377 -19.41 -10.48 -4.27
CA LYS A 377 -19.12 -9.05 -4.45
C LYS A 377 -17.62 -8.76 -4.40
N LEU A 378 -16.86 -9.43 -3.53
CA LEU A 378 -15.41 -9.30 -3.46
C LEU A 378 -14.77 -9.79 -4.77
N LEU A 379 -15.15 -10.97 -5.27
CA LEU A 379 -14.66 -11.50 -6.54
C LEU A 379 -14.97 -10.56 -7.71
N ASP A 380 -16.18 -10.00 -7.78
CA ASP A 380 -16.53 -9.01 -8.81
C ASP A 380 -15.66 -7.75 -8.73
N ARG A 381 -15.34 -7.29 -7.50
CA ARG A 381 -14.46 -6.13 -7.27
C ARG A 381 -13.01 -6.44 -7.56
N GLU A 382 -12.52 -7.62 -7.25
CA GLU A 382 -11.18 -8.10 -7.60
C GLU A 382 -11.04 -8.20 -9.12
N GLN A 383 -12.01 -8.78 -9.81
CA GLN A 383 -12.02 -8.83 -11.27
C GLN A 383 -12.01 -7.43 -11.89
N LYS A 384 -12.87 -6.52 -11.41
CA LYS A 384 -12.89 -5.14 -11.88
C LYS A 384 -11.58 -4.40 -11.60
N THR A 385 -10.95 -4.67 -10.45
CA THR A 385 -9.63 -4.11 -10.11
C THR A 385 -8.56 -4.61 -11.08
N MET A 386 -8.50 -5.92 -11.35
CA MET A 386 -7.56 -6.48 -12.33
C MET A 386 -7.76 -5.91 -13.74
N GLU A 387 -9.01 -5.72 -14.16
CA GLU A 387 -9.32 -5.08 -15.45
C GLU A 387 -8.85 -3.61 -15.50
N LEU A 388 -9.09 -2.84 -14.43
CA LEU A 388 -8.64 -1.45 -14.33
C LEU A 388 -7.12 -1.34 -14.26
N GLU A 389 -6.43 -2.20 -13.51
CA GLU A 389 -4.97 -2.26 -13.46
C GLU A 389 -4.36 -2.57 -14.82
N SER A 390 -4.95 -3.52 -15.56
CA SER A 390 -4.56 -3.81 -16.94
C SER A 390 -4.75 -2.58 -17.84
N ASN A 391 -5.85 -1.84 -17.69
CA ASN A 391 -6.10 -0.64 -18.49
C ASN A 391 -5.13 0.48 -18.13
N VAL A 392 -4.84 0.71 -16.86
CA VAL A 392 -3.86 1.71 -16.40
C VAL A 392 -2.45 1.36 -16.90
N ARG A 393 -2.07 0.08 -16.91
CA ARG A 393 -0.79 -0.36 -17.46
C ARG A 393 -0.70 -0.05 -18.95
N LEU A 394 -1.71 -0.40 -19.73
CA LEU A 394 -1.76 -0.10 -21.17
C LEU A 394 -1.74 1.41 -21.45
N LEU A 395 -2.48 2.20 -20.67
CA LEU A 395 -2.43 3.67 -20.73
C LEU A 395 -1.03 4.20 -20.41
N GLY A 396 -0.36 3.65 -19.40
CA GLY A 396 1.00 4.01 -19.01
C GLY A 396 2.03 3.70 -20.10
N GLU A 397 1.90 2.56 -20.77
CA GLU A 397 2.72 2.21 -21.94
C GLU A 397 2.51 3.21 -23.08
N LEU A 398 1.26 3.49 -23.47
CA LEU A 398 0.95 4.46 -24.54
C LEU A 398 1.42 5.87 -24.19
N ALA A 399 1.28 6.31 -22.95
CA ALA A 399 1.76 7.63 -22.50
C ALA A 399 3.29 7.72 -22.53
N THR A 400 3.98 6.63 -22.19
CA THR A 400 5.45 6.54 -22.24
C THR A 400 5.94 6.58 -23.69
N ASP A 401 5.29 5.84 -24.58
CA ASP A 401 5.58 5.84 -26.03
C ASP A 401 5.33 7.23 -26.63
N ALA A 402 4.24 7.91 -26.24
CA ALA A 402 3.94 9.27 -26.65
C ALA A 402 4.99 10.28 -26.12
N SER A 403 5.41 10.16 -24.86
CA SER A 403 6.45 11.01 -24.27
C SER A 403 7.79 10.83 -24.98
N ALA A 404 8.22 9.58 -25.20
CA ALA A 404 9.47 9.30 -25.91
C ALA A 404 9.43 9.85 -27.35
N SER A 405 8.27 9.76 -28.01
CA SER A 405 8.07 10.35 -29.32
C SER A 405 8.17 11.89 -29.29
N LEU A 406 7.55 12.53 -28.30
CA LEU A 406 7.61 13.98 -28.13
C LEU A 406 9.03 14.46 -27.79
N ASP A 407 9.78 13.72 -26.97
CA ASP A 407 11.18 14.01 -26.67
C ASP A 407 12.04 13.94 -27.93
N ASN A 408 11.82 12.93 -28.77
CA ASN A 408 12.48 12.82 -30.07
C ASN A 408 12.09 13.99 -31.00
N ALA A 409 10.81 14.35 -31.05
CA ALA A 409 10.32 15.51 -31.80
C ALA A 409 10.99 16.82 -31.32
N GLN A 410 11.11 17.01 -30.01
CA GLN A 410 11.76 18.17 -29.42
C GLN A 410 13.25 18.22 -29.76
N ASN A 411 13.96 17.09 -29.64
CA ASN A 411 15.36 17.00 -30.03
C ASN A 411 15.55 17.30 -31.51
N ASP A 412 14.71 16.74 -32.38
CA ASP A 412 14.73 17.03 -33.82
C ASP A 412 14.47 18.50 -34.11
N LEU A 413 13.54 19.16 -33.41
CA LEU A 413 13.29 20.60 -33.53
C LEU A 413 14.49 21.45 -33.12
N VAL A 414 15.19 21.09 -32.04
CA VAL A 414 16.42 21.76 -31.62
C VAL A 414 17.48 21.65 -32.71
N VAL A 415 17.69 20.44 -33.24
CA VAL A 415 18.67 20.22 -34.32
C VAL A 415 18.27 20.97 -35.60
N ILE A 416 16.99 20.98 -35.97
CA ILE A 416 16.47 21.80 -37.08
C ILE A 416 16.82 23.28 -36.85
N THR A 417 16.59 23.78 -35.65
CA THR A 417 16.84 25.18 -35.27
C THR A 417 18.33 25.52 -35.36
N ASP A 418 19.19 24.64 -34.86
CA ASP A 418 20.65 24.79 -34.95
C ASP A 418 21.15 24.72 -36.40
N GLU A 419 20.58 23.83 -37.23
CA GLU A 419 20.92 23.72 -38.65
C GLU A 419 20.52 24.98 -39.43
N PHE A 420 19.35 25.57 -39.15
CA PHE A 420 18.94 26.87 -39.69
C PHE A 420 19.82 28.03 -39.17
N GLY A 421 20.24 27.99 -37.90
CA GLY A 421 21.18 28.96 -37.33
C GLY A 421 22.56 28.90 -37.99
N SER A 422 23.09 27.69 -38.22
CA SER A 422 24.41 27.46 -38.82
C SER A 422 24.51 27.87 -40.31
N THR A 423 23.38 27.91 -41.02
CA THR A 423 23.30 28.31 -42.44
C THR A 423 23.11 29.82 -42.64
N SER A 424 22.90 30.58 -41.57
CA SER A 424 22.76 32.04 -41.60
C SER A 424 24.10 32.76 -41.73
N SER A 425 24.76 32.59 -42.88
CA SER A 425 25.60 33.65 -43.45
C SER A 425 24.69 34.65 -44.18
N PRO A 426 24.89 35.99 -44.07
CA PRO A 426 23.89 37.00 -44.49
C PRO A 426 23.49 37.02 -45.97
N ASN A 427 24.16 36.25 -46.84
CA ASN A 427 23.97 36.30 -48.29
C ASN A 427 23.16 35.15 -48.92
N VAL A 428 22.70 34.16 -48.16
CA VAL A 428 21.85 33.07 -48.70
C VAL A 428 20.35 33.30 -48.43
N CYS A 429 20.00 34.32 -47.66
CA CYS A 429 18.64 34.50 -47.12
C CYS A 429 17.65 35.22 -48.06
N VAL A 430 18.06 35.69 -49.25
CA VAL A 430 17.18 36.56 -50.07
C VAL A 430 16.25 35.78 -51.02
N GLU A 431 16.60 34.57 -51.44
CA GLU A 431 15.77 33.77 -52.38
C GLU A 431 14.99 32.61 -51.74
N TRP A 432 15.19 32.37 -50.45
CA TRP A 432 14.55 31.24 -49.74
C TRP A 432 13.18 31.56 -49.14
N LYS A 433 12.55 32.66 -49.60
CA LYS A 433 11.25 33.07 -49.08
C LYS A 433 10.12 32.16 -49.60
N ILE A 434 9.71 31.26 -48.72
CA ILE A 434 8.31 31.00 -48.34
C ILE A 434 7.47 30.09 -49.27
N TYR A 435 7.88 29.77 -50.51
CA TYR A 435 6.97 29.03 -51.41
C TYR A 435 6.97 27.49 -51.28
N ASN A 436 8.07 26.84 -50.90
CA ASN A 436 8.15 25.36 -50.94
C ASN A 436 7.76 24.62 -49.64
N ILE A 437 7.99 25.19 -48.46
CA ILE A 437 7.65 24.53 -47.18
C ILE A 437 6.13 24.38 -47.01
N LYS A 438 5.35 25.36 -47.50
CA LYS A 438 3.88 25.36 -47.41
C LYS A 438 3.23 24.30 -48.31
N TYR A 439 3.88 23.92 -49.41
CA TYR A 439 3.36 22.93 -50.36
C TYR A 439 3.69 21.48 -49.92
N TYR A 440 4.83 21.26 -49.27
CA TYR A 440 5.25 19.92 -48.83
C TYR A 440 4.62 19.46 -47.51
N CYS A 441 4.41 20.37 -46.54
CA CYS A 441 3.73 20.02 -45.28
C CYS A 441 2.27 19.56 -45.49
N ARG A 442 1.63 19.98 -46.59
CA ARG A 442 0.22 19.65 -46.87
C ARG A 442 0.01 18.27 -47.50
N LYS A 443 1.06 17.61 -48.02
CA LYS A 443 0.93 16.35 -48.78
C LYS A 443 1.15 15.08 -47.95
N ASN A 444 1.79 15.15 -46.79
CA ASN A 444 1.99 14.00 -45.89
C ASN A 444 0.83 13.79 -44.89
N SER A 445 -0.22 14.60 -44.94
CA SER A 445 -1.40 14.48 -44.05
C SER A 445 -2.36 13.34 -44.42
N LYS A 446 -2.08 12.56 -45.47
CA LYS A 446 -2.94 11.43 -45.87
C LYS A 446 -2.07 10.22 -46.16
N ARG A 447 -2.32 9.13 -45.40
CA ARG A 447 -1.63 7.80 -45.39
C ARG A 447 -0.57 7.77 -44.29
N THR A 448 -0.72 7.03 -43.19
CA THR A 448 -1.53 5.86 -42.85
C THR A 448 -1.76 5.90 -41.34
N GLU A 449 -3.00 5.79 -40.88
CA GLU A 449 -3.32 5.55 -39.48
C GLU A 449 -2.83 4.14 -39.12
N GLU A 450 -1.58 4.02 -38.68
CA GLU A 450 -1.13 2.87 -37.89
C GLU A 450 -1.77 3.02 -36.50
N ASN A 451 -3.05 2.65 -36.39
CA ASN A 451 -3.71 2.60 -35.09
C ASN A 451 -3.10 1.44 -34.28
N ASP A 452 -2.51 1.76 -33.13
CA ASP A 452 -1.96 0.77 -32.21
C ASP A 452 -3.11 -0.15 -31.73
N PRO A 453 -3.01 -1.49 -31.87
CA PRO A 453 -4.04 -2.41 -31.41
C PRO A 453 -4.36 -2.29 -29.90
N ARG A 454 -3.45 -1.76 -29.08
CA ARG A 454 -3.67 -1.49 -27.66
C ARG A 454 -4.76 -0.44 -27.43
N LEU A 455 -4.93 0.49 -28.35
CA LEU A 455 -5.98 1.52 -28.29
C LEU A 455 -7.37 0.95 -28.50
N ASP A 456 -7.51 -0.02 -29.40
CA ASP A 456 -8.81 -0.65 -29.67
C ASP A 456 -9.28 -1.48 -28.46
N VAL A 457 -8.33 -2.07 -27.72
CA VAL A 457 -8.60 -2.75 -26.44
C VAL A 457 -9.07 -1.75 -25.38
N LEU A 458 -8.45 -0.57 -25.28
CA LEU A 458 -8.86 0.45 -24.32
C LEU A 458 -10.20 1.10 -24.68
N ARG A 459 -10.45 1.36 -25.97
CA ARG A 459 -11.71 1.91 -26.48
C ARG A 459 -12.90 1.01 -26.18
N THR A 460 -12.74 -0.30 -26.39
CA THR A 460 -13.81 -1.28 -26.11
C THR A 460 -14.10 -1.43 -24.62
N ARG A 461 -13.09 -1.26 -23.75
CA ARG A 461 -13.21 -1.41 -22.29
C ARG A 461 -13.67 -0.15 -21.56
N LEU A 462 -13.27 1.05 -21.99
CA LEU A 462 -13.53 2.30 -21.26
C LEU A 462 -14.85 3.00 -21.62
N LYS A 463 -15.49 2.63 -22.76
CA LYS A 463 -16.85 2.98 -23.22
C LYS A 463 -17.33 4.44 -23.07
N SER A 464 -16.48 5.38 -22.70
CA SER A 464 -16.83 6.78 -22.45
C SER A 464 -16.09 7.67 -23.43
N ASP A 465 -16.88 8.53 -24.09
CA ASP A 465 -16.43 9.40 -25.18
C ASP A 465 -15.34 10.39 -24.76
N VAL A 466 -15.23 10.67 -23.45
CA VAL A 466 -14.22 11.57 -22.88
C VAL A 466 -12.81 10.97 -23.04
N PHE A 467 -12.62 9.69 -22.72
CA PHE A 467 -11.30 9.06 -22.80
C PHE A 467 -10.87 8.80 -24.25
N ILE A 468 -11.81 8.64 -25.19
CA ILE A 468 -11.48 8.35 -26.60
C ILE A 468 -10.71 9.50 -27.25
N LYS A 469 -11.06 10.75 -26.95
CA LYS A 469 -10.36 11.93 -27.50
C LYS A 469 -8.96 12.10 -26.92
N GLU A 470 -8.81 11.87 -25.61
CA GLU A 470 -7.49 11.94 -24.96
C GLU A 470 -6.57 10.81 -25.44
N LEU A 471 -7.13 9.62 -25.65
CA LEU A 471 -6.44 8.47 -26.25
C LEU A 471 -5.93 8.75 -27.66
N GLU A 472 -6.67 9.50 -28.48
CA GLU A 472 -6.24 9.90 -29.83
C GLU A 472 -5.05 10.86 -29.78
N SER A 473 -5.05 11.82 -28.85
CA SER A 473 -3.94 12.77 -28.67
C SER A 473 -2.60 12.10 -28.34
N LEU A 474 -2.61 10.94 -27.68
CA LEU A 474 -1.39 10.16 -27.40
C LEU A 474 -0.77 9.58 -28.68
N THR A 475 -1.57 9.19 -29.67
CA THR A 475 -1.06 8.69 -30.96
C THR A 475 -0.54 9.78 -31.87
N GLU A 476 -1.11 10.98 -31.77
CA GLU A 476 -0.70 12.13 -32.55
C GLU A 476 0.77 12.51 -32.27
N ALA A 477 1.28 12.24 -31.07
CA ALA A 477 2.68 12.45 -30.71
C ALA A 477 3.66 11.64 -31.59
N SER A 478 3.31 10.40 -31.97
CA SER A 478 4.09 9.58 -32.90
C SER A 478 4.14 10.19 -34.30
N PHE A 479 3.01 10.70 -34.76
CA PHE A 479 2.89 11.33 -36.07
C PHE A 479 3.69 12.64 -36.15
N VAL A 480 3.66 13.45 -35.09
CA VAL A 480 4.42 14.70 -35.01
C VAL A 480 5.92 14.44 -35.08
N ALA A 481 6.44 13.46 -34.34
CA ALA A 481 7.86 13.11 -34.38
C ALA A 481 8.31 12.61 -35.76
N LYS A 482 7.56 11.69 -36.37
CA LYS A 482 7.83 11.21 -37.74
C LYS A 482 7.83 12.38 -38.74
N SER A 483 6.92 13.33 -38.59
CA SER A 483 6.83 14.51 -39.46
C SER A 483 8.03 15.44 -39.30
N LEU A 484 8.48 15.69 -38.07
CA LEU A 484 9.66 16.52 -37.80
C LEU A 484 10.95 15.87 -38.27
N ARG A 485 11.07 14.55 -38.12
CA ARG A 485 12.21 13.80 -38.65
C ARG A 485 12.34 13.93 -40.16
N ASN A 486 11.22 13.82 -40.87
CA ASN A 486 11.19 14.02 -42.32
C ASN A 486 11.62 15.44 -42.72
N ILE A 487 11.23 16.46 -41.95
CA ILE A 487 11.63 17.85 -42.18
C ILE A 487 13.13 18.02 -41.95
N LEU A 488 13.67 17.45 -40.87
CA LEU A 488 15.10 17.48 -40.56
C LEU A 488 15.93 16.82 -41.66
N ASP A 489 15.53 15.64 -42.15
CA ASP A 489 16.25 14.96 -43.24
C ASP A 489 16.21 15.80 -44.54
N GLN A 490 15.12 16.51 -44.81
CA GLN A 490 15.03 17.44 -45.94
C GLN A 490 15.97 18.65 -45.77
N ILE A 491 16.07 19.23 -44.57
CA ILE A 491 16.98 20.35 -44.30
C ILE A 491 18.43 19.93 -44.46
N LYS A 492 18.80 18.72 -44.02
CA LYS A 492 20.14 18.15 -44.23
C LYS A 492 20.49 18.03 -45.71
N LEU A 493 19.59 17.46 -46.52
CA LEU A 493 19.78 17.35 -47.98
C LEU A 493 19.94 18.74 -48.63
N LEU A 494 19.15 19.72 -48.20
CA LEU A 494 19.25 21.09 -48.68
C LEU A 494 20.58 21.73 -48.29
N LYS A 495 21.03 21.55 -47.04
CA LYS A 495 22.32 22.05 -46.55
C LYS A 495 23.49 21.46 -47.36
N GLU A 496 23.45 20.17 -47.68
CA GLU A 496 24.44 19.51 -48.52
C GLU A 496 24.44 20.06 -49.96
N SER A 497 23.26 20.31 -50.54
CA SER A 497 23.13 20.96 -51.85
C SER A 497 23.63 22.41 -51.87
N VAL A 498 23.42 23.16 -50.79
CA VAL A 498 23.89 24.56 -50.69
C VAL A 498 25.41 24.58 -50.52
N ASN A 499 25.97 23.73 -49.67
CA ASN A 499 27.42 23.63 -49.46
C ASN A 499 28.14 23.24 -50.75
N THR A 500 27.64 22.25 -51.48
CA THR A 500 28.21 21.86 -52.78
C THR A 500 28.13 23.00 -53.80
N SER A 501 27.05 23.78 -53.82
CA SER A 501 26.95 24.97 -54.68
C SER A 501 27.93 26.08 -54.28
N ILE A 502 28.14 26.30 -52.98
CA ILE A 502 29.13 27.26 -52.46
C ILE A 502 30.55 26.84 -52.84
N ASP A 503 30.87 25.56 -52.71
CA ASP A 503 32.21 25.05 -53.04
C ASP A 503 32.48 25.11 -54.55
N ASN A 504 31.47 24.84 -55.37
CA ASN A 504 31.54 25.08 -56.82
C ASN A 504 31.76 26.58 -57.14
N ALA A 505 31.05 27.50 -56.48
CA ALA A 505 31.24 28.93 -56.67
C ALA A 505 32.65 29.40 -56.24
N LYS A 506 33.19 28.88 -55.13
CA LYS A 506 34.57 29.13 -54.70
C LYS A 506 35.57 28.63 -55.75
N ALA A 507 35.37 27.45 -56.33
CA ALA A 507 36.23 26.91 -57.38
C ALA A 507 36.22 27.80 -58.64
N VAL A 508 35.06 28.33 -59.03
CA VAL A 508 34.94 29.30 -60.14
C VAL A 508 35.69 30.60 -59.81
N LEU A 509 35.50 31.16 -58.60
CA LEU A 509 36.22 32.37 -58.18
C LEU A 509 37.74 32.16 -58.17
N TYR A 510 38.21 31.01 -57.69
CA TYR A 510 39.62 30.65 -57.73
C TYR A 510 40.15 30.60 -59.16
N THR A 511 39.36 30.07 -60.09
CA THR A 511 39.69 29.99 -61.52
C THR A 511 39.74 31.39 -62.17
N ILE A 512 38.81 32.28 -61.81
CA ILE A 512 38.81 33.68 -62.29
C ILE A 512 40.02 34.43 -61.73
N GLN A 513 40.33 34.23 -60.44
CA GLN A 513 41.44 34.88 -59.77
C GLN A 513 42.79 34.42 -60.35
N THR A 514 42.97 33.13 -60.63
CA THR A 514 44.15 32.62 -61.34
C THR A 514 44.23 33.18 -62.75
N HIS A 515 43.14 33.22 -63.52
CA HIS A 515 43.11 33.86 -64.84
C HIS A 515 43.49 35.34 -64.79
N PHE A 516 43.00 36.09 -63.80
CA PHE A 516 43.31 37.50 -63.63
C PHE A 516 44.79 37.72 -63.26
N LEU A 517 45.34 36.88 -62.36
CA LEU A 517 46.77 36.86 -62.03
C LEU A 517 47.63 36.55 -63.26
N VAL A 518 47.28 35.52 -64.03
CA VAL A 518 47.98 35.14 -65.27
C VAL A 518 47.92 36.28 -66.28
N ARG A 519 46.76 36.93 -66.48
CA ARG A 519 46.61 38.08 -67.37
C ARG A 519 47.42 39.29 -66.92
N LYS A 520 47.49 39.55 -65.60
CA LYS A 520 48.30 40.63 -65.01
C LYS A 520 49.79 40.38 -65.18
N VAL A 521 50.25 39.14 -65.01
CA VAL A 521 51.64 38.72 -65.28
C VAL A 521 51.97 38.86 -66.77
N PHE A 522 51.07 38.42 -67.66
CA PHE A 522 51.23 38.54 -69.11
C PHE A 522 51.31 40.00 -69.59
N LEU A 523 50.45 40.87 -69.05
CA LEU A 523 50.50 42.32 -69.32
C LEU A 523 51.80 42.96 -68.82
N ARG A 524 52.28 42.59 -67.62
CA ARG A 524 53.60 43.03 -67.12
C ARG A 524 54.75 42.54 -68.02
N TYR A 525 54.71 41.29 -68.46
CA TYR A 525 55.72 40.72 -69.36
C TYR A 525 55.75 41.47 -70.71
N ASN A 526 54.59 41.76 -71.31
CA ASN A 526 54.50 42.52 -72.55
C ASN A 526 54.95 43.99 -72.39
N MET A 527 54.61 44.65 -71.27
CA MET A 527 55.17 45.97 -70.96
C MET A 527 56.69 45.96 -70.84
N MET A 528 57.26 44.95 -70.16
CA MET A 528 58.71 44.78 -70.05
C MET A 528 59.36 44.52 -71.41
N LYS A 529 58.75 43.67 -72.24
CA LYS A 529 59.21 43.38 -73.61
C LYS A 529 59.16 44.63 -74.50
N SER A 530 58.10 45.43 -74.44
CA SER A 530 57.97 46.71 -75.16
C SER A 530 58.98 47.75 -74.69
N LYS A 531 59.20 47.88 -73.37
CA LYS A 531 60.28 48.74 -72.83
C LYS A 531 61.66 48.28 -73.31
N ARG A 532 61.92 46.98 -73.39
CA ARG A 532 63.17 46.42 -73.90
C ARG A 532 63.37 46.63 -75.40
N THR A 533 62.31 46.57 -76.21
CA THR A 533 62.36 46.89 -77.65
C THR A 533 62.60 48.39 -77.90
N ARG A 534 62.01 49.27 -77.08
CA ARG A 534 62.32 50.71 -77.14
C ARG A 534 63.75 51.02 -76.68
N PHE A 535 64.26 50.30 -75.68
CA PHE A 535 65.65 50.47 -75.24
C PHE A 535 66.66 49.99 -76.29
N LEU A 536 66.35 48.92 -77.02
CA LEU A 536 67.14 48.41 -78.16
C LEU A 536 67.01 49.22 -79.46
N ALA A 537 66.05 50.15 -79.55
CA ALA A 537 65.92 51.07 -80.68
C ALA A 537 66.56 52.45 -80.42
N VAL A 538 67.06 52.67 -79.20
CA VAL A 538 67.77 53.90 -78.78
C VAL A 538 69.28 53.66 -78.65
N VAL A 539 69.72 52.38 -78.66
CA VAL A 539 71.10 51.97 -78.95
C VAL A 539 71.18 51.68 -80.44
#